data_AF-A5ZWZ4-F1
#
_entry.id   AF-A5ZWZ4-F1
#
_cell.length_a   1.000
_cell.length_b   1.000
_cell.length_c   1.000
_cell.angle_alpha   90.00
_cell.angle_beta   90.00
_cell.angle_gamma   90.00
#
_symmetry.space_group_name_H-M   'P 1'
#
loop_
_entity.id
_entity.type
_entity.pdbx_description
1 polymer ?
#
loop_
_entity_poly.entity_id
_entity_poly.type
_entity_poly.pdbx_seq_one_letter_code
_entity_poly.pdbx_strand_id
1 'polypeptide(L)'
;MMLNVTNLEVRGIEEKLSGKTGKPYLIVRVEDDHGAWVNLIDRDISRKTLYEKGHFYNFALDLVIRMKYTSVSIIDVTLNE
;
A
#
# COMPACT_ATOMS: atom_id res chain seq x y z
N MET A 1 -12.80 4.15 -5.64
CA MET A 1 -13.40 2.85 -6.02
C MET A 1 -12.73 1.81 -5.15
N MET A 2 -13.51 0.94 -4.50
CA MET A 2 -12.93 -0.05 -3.59
C MET A 2 -12.47 -1.29 -4.35
N LEU A 3 -11.25 -1.73 -4.09
CA LEU A 3 -10.68 -2.97 -4.62
C LEU A 3 -10.23 -3.84 -3.45
N ASN A 4 -10.50 -5.13 -3.51
CA ASN A 4 -9.88 -6.10 -2.62
C ASN A 4 -8.84 -6.88 -3.42
N VAL A 5 -7.61 -6.89 -2.94
CA VAL A 5 -6.51 -7.62 -3.56
C VAL A 5 -5.92 -8.55 -2.52
N THR A 6 -5.75 -9.82 -2.89
CA THR A 6 -5.30 -10.86 -1.99
C THR A 6 -3.89 -11.31 -2.34
N ASN A 7 -3.16 -11.77 -1.32
CA ASN A 7 -1.88 -12.47 -1.49
C ASN A 7 -0.79 -11.65 -2.20
N LEU A 8 -0.59 -10.40 -1.78
CA LEU A 8 0.55 -9.61 -2.24
C LEU A 8 1.70 -9.69 -1.22
N GLU A 9 2.91 -9.95 -1.71
CA GLU A 9 4.12 -9.94 -0.89
C GLU A 9 4.55 -8.51 -0.59
N VAL A 10 4.79 -8.16 0.66
CA VAL A 10 5.42 -6.90 1.02
C VAL A 10 6.93 -7.00 0.77
N ARG A 11 7.45 -6.11 -0.07
CA ARG A 11 8.88 -6.09 -0.49
C ARG A 11 9.68 -4.97 0.15
N GLY A 12 9.02 -3.93 0.66
CA GLY A 12 9.65 -2.82 1.35
C GLY A 12 8.67 -1.73 1.76
N ILE A 13 9.07 -0.95 2.77
CA ILE A 13 8.28 0.15 3.32
C ILE A 13 9.17 1.38 3.44
N GLU A 14 8.69 2.53 2.99
CA GLU A 14 9.36 3.83 3.11
C GLU A 14 8.39 4.86 3.69
N GLU A 15 8.82 5.62 4.69
CA GLU A 15 8.03 6.73 5.22
C GLU A 15 8.42 8.04 4.52
N LYS A 16 7.42 8.82 4.09
CA LYS A 16 7.62 10.11 3.41
C LYS A 16 6.73 11.20 3.97
N LEU A 17 7.15 12.44 3.77
CA LEU A 17 6.34 13.62 4.01
C LEU A 17 5.69 14.09 2.71
N SER A 18 4.38 14.34 2.72
CA SER A 18 3.68 14.87 1.57
C SER A 18 4.04 16.35 1.36
N GLY A 19 4.66 16.68 0.23
CA GLY A 19 4.92 18.08 -0.14
C GLY A 19 3.66 18.92 -0.35
N LYS A 20 2.48 18.30 -0.51
CA LYS A 20 1.20 19.01 -0.70
C LYS A 20 0.46 19.28 0.61
N THR A 21 0.54 18.36 1.57
CA THR A 21 -0.26 18.41 2.80
C THR A 21 0.57 18.53 4.07
N GLY A 22 1.90 18.36 3.98
CA GLY A 22 2.78 18.32 5.14
C GLY A 22 2.55 17.12 6.06
N LYS A 23 1.73 16.13 5.65
CA LYS A 23 1.41 14.95 6.46
C LYS A 23 2.31 13.77 6.09
N PRO A 24 2.77 12.96 7.06
CA PRO A 24 3.52 11.75 6.76
C PRO A 24 2.61 10.67 6.17
N TYR A 25 3.19 9.78 5.38
CA TYR A 25 2.55 8.61 4.78
C TYR A 25 3.59 7.52 4.52
N LEU A 26 3.13 6.28 4.35
CA LEU A 26 3.97 5.15 3.98
C LEU A 26 3.81 4.87 2.49
N ILE A 27 4.92 4.53 1.84
CA ILE A 27 4.96 3.82 0.57
C ILE A 27 5.21 2.36 0.91
N VAL A 28 4.23 1.51 0.61
CA VAL A 28 4.33 0.06 0.79
C VAL A 28 4.53 -0.54 -0.59
N ARG A 29 5.72 -1.08 -0.87
CA ARG A 29 5.98 -1.81 -2.11
C ARG A 29 5.48 -3.23 -1.95
N VAL A 30 4.60 -3.63 -2.87
CA VAL A 30 4.01 -4.97 -2.91
C VAL A 30 4.26 -5.63 -4.27
N GLU A 31 4.33 -6.95 -4.29
CA GLU A 31 4.57 -7.78 -5.48
C GLU A 31 3.53 -8.90 -5.55
N ASP A 32 3.00 -9.17 -6.75
CA ASP A 32 2.07 -10.28 -6.99
C ASP A 32 2.81 -11.59 -7.31
N ASP A 33 2.07 -12.67 -7.50
CA ASP A 33 2.58 -14.01 -7.81
C ASP A 33 3.20 -14.11 -9.22
N HIS A 34 3.02 -13.10 -10.07
CA HIS A 34 3.66 -12.97 -11.37
C HIS A 34 4.95 -12.12 -11.32
N GLY A 35 5.35 -11.64 -10.15
CA GLY A 35 6.53 -10.79 -9.96
C GLY A 35 6.30 -9.32 -10.38
N ALA A 36 5.04 -8.94 -10.66
CA ALA A 36 4.70 -7.55 -10.94
C ALA A 36 4.55 -6.78 -9.63
N TRP A 37 5.14 -5.58 -9.57
CA TRP A 37 5.16 -4.80 -8.33
C TRP A 37 4.51 -3.43 -8.49
N VAL A 38 3.96 -2.94 -7.38
CA VAL A 38 3.37 -1.61 -7.29
C VAL A 38 3.65 -0.99 -5.92
N ASN A 39 3.61 0.35 -5.87
CA ASN A 39 3.65 1.10 -4.63
C ASN A 39 2.23 1.48 -4.20
N LEU A 40 1.85 1.06 -3.00
CA LEU A 40 0.60 1.45 -2.34
C LEU A 40 0.87 2.58 -1.35
N ILE A 41 -0.09 3.49 -1.20
CA ILE A 41 0.01 4.60 -0.24
C ILE A 41 -0.77 4.25 1.02
N ASP A 42 -0.09 4.10 2.15
CA ASP A 42 -0.75 4.05 3.45
C ASP A 42 -0.71 5.42 4.10
N ARG A 43 -1.88 5.93 4.51
CA ARG A 43 -1.95 7.19 5.26
C ARG A 43 -1.94 6.97 6.77
N ASP A 44 -2.08 5.73 7.22
CA ASP A 44 -1.92 5.33 8.61
C ASP A 44 -0.49 4.89 8.89
N ILE A 45 0.33 5.83 9.37
CA ILE A 45 1.73 5.58 9.70
C ILE A 45 1.91 4.60 10.86
N SER A 46 0.89 4.39 11.70
CA SER A 46 0.98 3.46 12.82
C SER A 46 1.11 2.01 12.35
N ARG A 47 0.64 1.71 11.13
CA ARG A 47 0.77 0.39 10.49
C ARG A 47 2.19 0.08 10.01
N LYS A 48 3.15 1.01 10.12
CA LYS A 48 4.53 0.76 9.69
C LYS A 48 5.13 -0.51 10.28
N THR A 49 4.83 -0.81 11.56
CA THR A 49 5.33 -1.99 12.26
C THR A 49 4.59 -3.28 11.91
N LEU A 50 3.44 -3.19 11.22
CA LEU A 50 2.68 -4.36 10.74
C LEU A 50 3.37 -5.00 9.54
N TYR A 51 4.03 -4.19 8.71
CA TYR A 51 4.55 -4.61 7.42
C TYR A 51 5.92 -5.30 7.55
N GLU A 52 5.93 -6.61 7.34
CA GLU A 52 7.12 -7.44 7.38
C GLU A 52 7.51 -7.83 5.95
N LYS A 53 8.78 -7.58 5.59
CA LYS A 53 9.28 -7.91 4.26
C LYS A 53 9.30 -9.44 4.07
N GLY A 54 8.79 -9.92 2.94
CA GLY A 54 8.70 -11.35 2.64
C GLY A 54 7.37 -11.99 3.04
N HIS A 55 6.51 -11.25 3.74
CA HIS A 55 5.20 -11.73 4.19
C HIS A 55 4.10 -11.30 3.21
N PHE A 56 3.03 -12.09 3.17
CA PHE A 56 1.90 -11.91 2.27
C PHE A 56 0.72 -11.31 3.01
N TYR A 57 0.03 -10.39 2.37
CA TYR A 57 -1.10 -9.68 2.97
C TYR A 57 -2.27 -9.56 1.99
N ASN A 58 -3.47 -9.45 2.54
CA ASN A 58 -4.66 -9.02 1.84
C ASN A 58 -4.89 -7.53 2.09
N PHE A 59 -5.29 -6.80 1.05
CA PHE A 59 -5.47 -5.37 1.08
C PHE A 59 -6.86 -4.97 0.61
N ALA A 60 -7.51 -4.10 1.39
CA ALA A 60 -8.61 -3.27 0.92
C ALA A 60 -8.04 -1.93 0.45
N LEU A 61 -8.27 -1.59 -0.82
CA LEU A 61 -7.67 -0.44 -1.49
C LEU A 61 -8.74 0.54 -1.97
N ASP A 62 -8.45 1.83 -1.88
CA ASP A 62 -9.18 2.87 -2.61
C ASP A 62 -8.40 3.27 -3.87
N LEU A 63 -8.98 2.96 -5.03
CA LEU A 63 -8.53 3.43 -6.32
C LEU A 63 -9.24 4.72 -6.69
N VAL A 64 -8.46 5.79 -6.85
CA VAL A 64 -8.94 7.08 -7.36
C VAL A 64 -8.32 7.34 -8.72
N ILE A 65 -9.15 7.27 -9.76
CA ILE A 65 -8.77 7.62 -11.14
C ILE A 65 -9.06 9.10 -11.36
N ARG A 66 -8.04 9.87 -11.76
CA ARG A 66 -8.18 11.28 -12.16
C ARG A 66 -7.55 11.48 -13.52
N MET A 67 -7.92 12.56 -14.21
CA MET A 67 -7.40 12.86 -15.57
C MET A 67 -5.87 12.83 -15.69
N LYS A 68 -5.13 13.17 -14.63
CA LYS A 68 -3.66 13.27 -14.65
C LYS A 68 -2.92 12.12 -13.98
N TYR A 69 -3.61 11.37 -13.11
CA TYR A 69 -2.97 10.31 -12.33
C TYR A 69 -4.03 9.38 -11.74
N THR A 70 -3.59 8.16 -11.46
CA THR A 70 -4.31 7.20 -10.64
C THR A 70 -3.60 7.10 -9.29
N SER A 71 -4.36 7.07 -8.20
CA SER A 71 -3.84 6.87 -6.85
C SER A 71 -4.46 5.62 -6.26
N VAL A 72 -3.62 4.77 -5.67
CA VAL A 72 -4.03 3.58 -4.93
C VAL A 72 -3.65 3.81 -3.47
N SER A 73 -4.63 3.81 -2.57
CA SER A 73 -4.39 3.99 -1.14
C SER A 73 -4.89 2.79 -0.34
N ILE A 74 -4.19 2.43 0.72
CA ILE A 74 -4.59 1.37 1.63
C ILE A 74 -5.69 1.90 2.55
N ILE A 75 -6.81 1.18 2.59
CA ILE A 75 -7.90 1.39 3.54
C ILE A 75 -7.64 0.47 4.73
N ASP A 76 -7.46 -0.82 4.46
CA ASP A 76 -7.24 -1.86 5.46
C ASP A 76 -6.29 -2.94 4.94
N VAL A 77 -5.67 -3.66 5.88
CA VAL A 77 -4.68 -4.70 5.58
C VAL A 77 -4.74 -5.81 6.62
N THR A 78 -4.64 -7.05 6.16
CA THR A 78 -4.58 -8.24 7.03
C THR A 78 -3.44 -9.13 6.58
N LEU A 79 -2.65 -9.64 7.53
CA LEU A 79 -1.62 -10.65 7.25
C LEU A 79 -2.28 -11.97 6.82
N ASN A 80 -1.75 -12.59 5.78
CA ASN A 80 -2.13 -13.95 5.41
C ASN A 80 -1.27 -14.93 6.23
N GLU A 81 -1.94 -15.76 7.04
CA GLU A 81 -1.32 -16.91 7.72
C GLU A 81 -1.05 -18.07 6.75
#